data_AF-A0A3D3ETT6-F1
#
_entry.id   AF-A0A3D3ETT6-F1
#
_cell.length_a   1.000
_cell.length_b   1.000
_cell.length_c   1.000
_cell.angle_alpha   90.00
_cell.angle_beta   90.00
_cell.angle_gamma   90.00
#
_symmetry.space_group_name_H-M   'P 1'
#
loop_
_entity.id
_entity.type
_entity.pdbx_description
1 polymer ?
#
loop_
_entity_poly.entity_id
_entity_poly.type
_entity_poly.pdbx_seq_one_letter_code
_entity_poly.pdbx_strand_id
1 'polypeptide(L)'
;DNIGYIEISEFDEITVSQFKEAVDKLEAKGMKGLVVDVRNNPGGLLEAVCKMLDRLLPKGLLVYTEDKYGNRVEEKAEDSQMLKVPLAVIINGNSASASEIFAGAVQDYGIGTIVGTTSFGKGIVQKVIPLTD
;
A
#
# COMPACT_ATOMS: atom_id res chain seq x y z
N ASP A 1 3.30 8.11 23.95
CA ASP A 1 3.76 8.61 22.63
C ASP A 1 2.62 8.58 21.63
N ASN A 2 2.49 9.62 20.79
CA ASN A 2 1.39 9.75 19.84
C ASN A 2 1.67 8.95 18.56
N ILE A 3 1.68 7.62 18.65
CA ILE A 3 1.85 6.75 17.48
C ILE A 3 0.48 6.31 16.98
N GLY A 4 0.21 6.59 15.71
CA GLY A 4 -0.97 6.09 15.02
C GLY A 4 -0.80 4.63 14.61
N TYR A 5 -1.89 3.90 14.60
CA TYR A 5 -1.94 2.51 14.18
C TYR A 5 -3.14 2.31 13.27
N ILE A 6 -2.90 1.73 12.09
CA ILE A 6 -3.94 1.36 11.13
C ILE A 6 -3.71 -0.10 10.74
N GLU A 7 -4.73 -0.92 10.88
CA GLU A 7 -4.74 -2.29 10.35
C GLU A 7 -5.57 -2.32 9.07
N ILE A 8 -5.03 -2.97 8.04
CA ILE A 8 -5.69 -3.15 6.75
C ILE A 8 -5.89 -4.66 6.57
N SER A 9 -7.13 -5.13 6.64
CA SER A 9 -7.44 -6.54 6.45
C SER A 9 -7.49 -6.96 4.97
N GLU A 10 -7.85 -6.04 4.07
CA GLU A 10 -7.93 -6.25 2.62
C GLU A 10 -7.82 -4.91 1.90
N PHE A 11 -7.36 -4.90 0.64
CA PHE A 11 -7.33 -3.70 -0.21
C PHE A 11 -8.53 -3.67 -1.16
N ASP A 12 -9.57 -2.93 -0.81
CA ASP A 12 -10.76 -2.73 -1.65
C ASP A 12 -11.09 -1.24 -1.84
N GLU A 13 -12.15 -0.94 -2.60
CA GLU A 13 -12.56 0.44 -2.87
C GLU A 13 -12.94 1.22 -1.61
N ILE A 14 -13.63 0.57 -0.65
CA ILE A 14 -14.12 1.26 0.56
C ILE A 14 -12.96 1.54 1.52
N THR A 15 -11.99 0.63 1.61
CA THR A 15 -10.79 0.73 2.44
C THR A 15 -9.96 1.96 2.09
N VAL A 16 -9.92 2.36 0.81
CA VAL A 16 -9.22 3.60 0.40
C VAL A 16 -9.75 4.82 1.15
N SER A 17 -11.08 4.97 1.22
CA SER A 17 -11.71 6.11 1.90
C SER A 17 -11.53 6.05 3.41
N GLN A 18 -11.68 4.87 4.01
CA GLN A 18 -11.46 4.63 5.44
C GLN A 18 -10.01 4.92 5.84
N PHE A 19 -9.04 4.51 5.02
CA PHE A 19 -7.63 4.74 5.25
C PHE A 19 -7.28 6.22 5.26
N LYS A 20 -7.72 6.96 4.23
CA LYS A 20 -7.47 8.41 4.14
C LYS A 20 -8.09 9.14 5.33
N GLU A 21 -9.32 8.82 5.68
CA GLU A 21 -9.99 9.40 6.85
C GLU A 21 -9.25 9.05 8.17
N ALA A 22 -8.76 7.82 8.32
CA ALA A 22 -8.00 7.41 9.48
C ALA A 22 -6.67 8.17 9.61
N VAL A 23 -5.92 8.32 8.50
CA VAL A 23 -4.68 9.11 8.46
C VAL A 23 -4.96 10.56 8.83
N ASP A 24 -5.97 11.19 8.23
CA ASP A 24 -6.31 12.60 8.51
C ASP A 24 -6.72 12.81 9.98
N LYS A 25 -7.49 11.88 10.55
CA LYS A 25 -7.86 11.90 11.99
C LYS A 25 -6.64 11.75 12.90
N LEU A 26 -5.67 10.91 12.53
CA LEU A 26 -4.45 10.72 13.30
C LEU A 26 -3.54 11.95 13.21
N GLU A 27 -3.41 12.56 12.04
CA GLU A 27 -2.68 13.83 11.87
C GLU A 27 -3.32 14.97 12.67
N ALA A 28 -4.64 15.11 12.63
CA ALA A 28 -5.37 16.12 13.42
C ALA A 28 -5.18 15.93 14.93
N LYS A 29 -4.91 14.70 15.38
CA LYS A 29 -4.56 14.36 16.78
C LYS A 29 -3.09 14.57 17.12
N GLY A 30 -2.26 15.04 16.19
CA GLY A 30 -0.83 15.28 16.42
C GLY A 30 -0.01 13.99 16.50
N MET A 31 -0.34 13.00 15.65
CA MET A 31 0.47 11.80 15.44
C MET A 31 1.94 12.16 15.14
N LYS A 32 2.87 11.43 15.74
CA LYS A 32 4.33 11.56 15.57
C LYS A 32 4.96 10.41 14.79
N GLY A 33 4.18 9.38 14.45
CA GLY A 33 4.61 8.23 13.67
C GLY A 33 3.41 7.33 13.38
N LEU A 34 3.45 6.60 12.28
CA LEU A 34 2.38 5.72 11.83
C LEU A 34 2.89 4.28 11.73
N VAL A 35 2.11 3.35 12.27
CA VAL A 35 2.27 1.91 12.03
C VAL A 35 1.11 1.45 11.15
N VAL A 36 1.43 0.82 10.02
CA VAL A 36 0.46 0.16 9.16
C VAL A 36 0.64 -1.35 9.27
N ASP A 37 -0.39 -2.05 9.72
CA ASP A 37 -0.38 -3.51 9.87
C ASP A 37 -1.12 -4.16 8.69
N VAL A 38 -0.40 -4.97 7.92
CA VAL A 38 -0.92 -5.77 6.81
C VAL A 38 -0.70 -7.26 7.03
N ARG A 39 -0.50 -7.70 8.29
CA ARG A 39 -0.43 -9.12 8.64
C ARG A 39 -1.74 -9.80 8.27
N ASN A 40 -1.65 -11.00 7.69
CA ASN A 40 -2.80 -11.78 7.23
C ASN A 40 -3.66 -11.11 6.14
N ASN A 41 -3.18 -10.04 5.52
CA ASN A 41 -3.87 -9.40 4.40
C ASN A 41 -3.48 -10.09 3.08
N PRO A 42 -4.41 -10.79 2.40
CA PRO A 42 -4.16 -11.54 1.17
C PRO A 42 -3.95 -10.64 -0.07
N GLY A 43 -4.08 -9.33 0.11
CA GLY A 43 -3.97 -8.31 -0.91
C GLY A 43 -5.33 -7.71 -1.24
N GLY A 44 -5.62 -7.61 -2.54
CA GLY A 44 -6.83 -6.98 -3.05
C GLY A 44 -6.56 -6.23 -4.34
N LEU A 45 -7.31 -5.16 -4.57
CA LEU A 45 -7.27 -4.36 -5.77
C LEU A 45 -5.96 -3.57 -5.89
N LEU A 46 -5.30 -3.67 -7.05
CA LEU A 46 -4.11 -2.89 -7.40
C LEU A 46 -4.39 -1.38 -7.28
N GLU A 47 -5.53 -0.93 -7.80
CA GLU A 47 -5.92 0.48 -7.76
C GLU A 47 -6.09 0.98 -6.32
N ALA A 48 -6.62 0.14 -5.41
CA ALA A 48 -6.82 0.51 -4.01
C ALA A 48 -5.49 0.75 -3.30
N VAL A 49 -4.53 -0.17 -3.45
CA VAL A 49 -3.20 0.02 -2.85
C VAL A 49 -2.48 1.22 -3.44
N CYS A 50 -2.56 1.46 -4.75
CA CYS A 50 -1.95 2.65 -5.37
C CYS A 50 -2.54 3.95 -4.81
N LYS A 51 -3.87 4.04 -4.66
CA LYS A 51 -4.54 5.23 -4.07
C LYS A 51 -4.19 5.47 -2.61
N MET A 52 -3.88 4.41 -1.86
CA MET A 52 -3.44 4.51 -0.45
C MET A 52 -1.97 4.92 -0.36
N LEU A 53 -1.11 4.34 -1.20
CA LEU A 53 0.30 4.69 -1.31
C LEU A 53 0.53 6.12 -1.79
N ASP A 54 -0.30 6.62 -2.72
CA ASP A 54 -0.26 8.00 -3.20
C ASP A 54 -0.31 9.03 -2.06
N ARG A 55 -1.06 8.72 -0.99
CA ARG A 55 -1.14 9.57 0.21
C ARG A 55 0.13 9.53 1.09
N LEU A 56 0.92 8.47 0.98
CA LEU A 56 2.04 8.16 1.88
C LEU A 56 3.42 8.38 1.25
N LEU A 57 3.53 8.25 -0.08
CA LEU A 57 4.79 8.27 -0.81
C LEU A 57 5.02 9.60 -1.54
N PRO A 58 6.28 9.95 -1.82
CA PRO A 58 6.56 11.09 -2.67
C PRO A 58 6.19 10.76 -4.12
N LYS A 59 6.06 11.79 -4.96
CA LYS A 59 5.76 11.60 -6.38
C LYS A 59 6.78 10.67 -7.05
N GLY A 60 6.29 9.71 -7.82
CA GLY A 60 7.13 8.75 -8.52
C GLY A 60 6.42 7.44 -8.81
N LEU A 61 7.17 6.44 -9.28
CA LEU A 61 6.66 5.11 -9.58
C LEU A 61 6.22 4.37 -8.30
N LEU A 62 4.98 3.88 -8.24
CA LEU A 62 4.49 3.04 -7.15
C LEU A 62 4.73 1.57 -7.45
N VAL A 63 4.30 1.16 -8.63
CA VAL A 63 4.38 -0.22 -9.12
C VAL A 63 4.28 -0.21 -10.63
N TYR A 64 4.84 -1.22 -11.28
CA TYR A 64 4.60 -1.47 -12.68
C TYR A 64 4.13 -2.92 -12.87
N THR A 65 3.35 -3.13 -13.93
CA THR A 65 3.01 -4.46 -14.43
C THR A 65 3.58 -4.60 -15.82
N GLU A 66 4.02 -5.81 -16.16
CA GLU A 66 4.56 -6.12 -17.47
C GLU A 66 3.89 -7.41 -17.97
N ASP A 67 3.36 -7.37 -19.19
CA ASP A 67 2.76 -8.56 -19.80
C ASP A 67 3.81 -9.43 -20.51
N LYS A 68 3.40 -10.60 -21.01
CA LYS A 68 4.30 -11.54 -21.70
C LYS A 68 4.88 -11.02 -23.02
N TYR A 69 4.39 -9.88 -23.52
CA TYR A 69 4.88 -9.23 -24.74
C TYR A 69 5.81 -8.04 -24.42
N GLY A 70 6.10 -7.79 -23.14
CA GLY A 70 6.91 -6.67 -22.68
C GLY A 70 6.15 -5.35 -22.61
N ASN A 71 4.80 -5.36 -22.70
CA ASN A 71 4.04 -4.13 -22.51
C ASN A 71 4.01 -3.79 -21.02
N ARG A 72 4.64 -2.67 -20.68
CA ARG A 72 4.71 -2.17 -19.30
C ARG A 72 3.66 -1.09 -19.05
N VAL A 73 2.93 -1.24 -17.94
CA VAL A 73 2.02 -0.24 -17.40
C VAL A 73 2.54 0.20 -16.04
N GLU A 74 2.61 1.51 -15.81
CA GLU A 74 3.12 2.10 -14.57
C GLU A 74 2.01 2.82 -13.83
N GLU A 75 1.93 2.58 -12.53
CA GLU A 75 1.12 3.36 -11.59
C GLU A 75 2.05 4.31 -10.83
N LYS A 76 1.64 5.57 -10.67
CA LYS A 76 2.49 6.62 -10.08
C LYS A 76 1.77 7.37 -8.98
N ALA A 77 2.53 7.76 -7.96
CA ALA A 77 2.10 8.73 -6.98
C ALA A 77 2.15 10.12 -7.62
N GLU A 78 1.03 10.83 -7.54
CA GLU A 78 0.84 12.18 -8.08
C GLU A 78 0.57 13.20 -6.96
N ASP A 79 0.14 12.77 -5.78
CA ASP A 79 -0.11 13.65 -4.65
C ASP A 79 1.20 14.31 -4.18
N SER A 80 1.08 15.60 -3.84
CA SER A 80 2.18 16.39 -3.29
C SER A 80 2.15 16.46 -1.76
N GLN A 81 1.06 16.01 -1.12
CA GLN A 81 0.84 16.06 0.32
C GLN A 81 1.14 14.71 0.99
N MET A 82 2.36 14.23 0.75
CA MET A 82 2.90 13.05 1.42
C MET A 82 2.90 13.23 2.95
N LEU A 83 2.50 12.19 3.67
CA LEU A 83 2.65 12.10 5.12
C LEU A 83 4.13 12.23 5.53
N LYS A 84 4.45 13.14 6.47
CA LYS A 84 5.84 13.47 6.86
C LYS A 84 6.27 12.94 8.23
N VAL A 85 5.60 11.91 8.74
CA VAL A 85 5.97 11.26 10.00
C VAL A 85 6.66 9.91 9.74
N PRO A 86 7.52 9.42 10.65
CA PRO A 86 8.09 8.08 10.57
C PRO A 86 7.02 7.00 10.33
N LEU A 87 7.27 6.11 9.39
CA LEU A 87 6.38 5.02 9.01
C LEU A 87 7.02 3.66 9.34
N ALA A 88 6.23 2.75 9.90
CA ALA A 88 6.56 1.33 9.96
C ALA A 88 5.43 0.50 9.35
N VAL A 89 5.78 -0.57 8.64
CA VAL A 89 4.82 -1.51 8.05
C VAL A 89 5.06 -2.89 8.66
N ILE A 90 4.03 -3.51 9.22
CA ILE A 90 4.11 -4.84 9.81
C ILE A 90 3.59 -5.86 8.81
N ILE A 91 4.40 -6.86 8.50
CA ILE A 91 4.09 -7.94 7.55
C ILE A 91 4.26 -9.33 8.19
N ASN A 92 3.63 -10.35 7.61
CA ASN A 92 3.92 -11.75 7.91
C ASN A 92 3.83 -12.63 6.64
N GLY A 93 4.03 -13.95 6.80
CA GLY A 93 3.95 -14.91 5.69
C GLY A 93 2.60 -14.99 4.97
N ASN A 94 1.54 -14.37 5.52
CA ASN A 94 0.22 -14.29 4.89
C ASN A 94 -0.02 -12.93 4.22
N SER A 95 0.90 -11.97 4.34
CA SER A 95 0.86 -10.71 3.60
C SER A 95 1.20 -10.97 2.14
N ALA A 96 0.23 -10.80 1.24
CA ALA A 96 0.38 -11.16 -0.18
C ALA A 96 -0.08 -10.05 -1.13
N SER A 97 0.40 -10.09 -2.38
CA SER A 97 -0.12 -9.28 -3.49
C SER A 97 -0.09 -7.77 -3.19
N ALA A 98 -1.24 -7.10 -3.06
CA ALA A 98 -1.30 -5.67 -2.75
C ALA A 98 -0.57 -5.31 -1.44
N SER A 99 -0.58 -6.19 -0.43
CA SER A 99 0.21 -6.02 0.79
C SER A 99 1.72 -5.96 0.52
N GLU A 100 2.19 -6.72 -0.46
CA GLU A 100 3.60 -6.75 -0.86
C GLU A 100 3.96 -5.53 -1.69
N ILE A 101 3.04 -5.03 -2.52
CA ILE A 101 3.20 -3.74 -3.22
C ILE A 101 3.31 -2.60 -2.19
N PHE A 102 2.42 -2.59 -1.18
CA PHE A 102 2.44 -1.57 -0.15
C PHE A 102 3.76 -1.56 0.62
N ALA A 103 4.18 -2.71 1.14
CA ALA A 103 5.43 -2.85 1.88
C ALA A 103 6.66 -2.58 0.99
N GLY A 104 6.67 -3.11 -0.23
CA GLY A 104 7.76 -2.95 -1.19
C GLY A 104 7.96 -1.50 -1.58
N ALA A 105 6.90 -0.78 -1.93
CA ALA A 105 7.01 0.64 -2.28
C ALA A 105 7.50 1.48 -1.08
N VAL A 106 7.01 1.23 0.14
CA VAL A 106 7.51 1.92 1.34
C VAL A 106 9.01 1.65 1.58
N GLN A 107 9.45 0.41 1.35
CA GLN A 107 10.86 0.01 1.46
C GLN A 107 11.73 0.66 0.37
N ASP A 108 11.31 0.60 -0.89
CA ASP A 108 12.06 1.07 -2.05
C ASP A 108 12.28 2.59 -2.01
N TYR A 109 11.30 3.35 -1.51
CA TYR A 109 11.44 4.79 -1.29
C TYR A 109 12.23 5.14 -0.03
N GLY A 110 12.52 4.17 0.84
CA GLY A 110 13.25 4.39 2.09
C GLY A 110 12.53 5.27 3.10
N ILE A 111 11.20 5.41 3.00
CA ILE A 111 10.40 6.29 3.87
C ILE A 111 9.88 5.58 5.13
N GLY A 112 10.02 4.25 5.20
CA GLY A 112 9.55 3.48 6.34
C GLY A 112 10.35 2.20 6.59
N THR A 113 10.12 1.61 7.74
CA THR A 113 10.76 0.35 8.16
C THR A 113 9.77 -0.80 8.03
N ILE A 114 10.19 -1.89 7.38
CA ILE A 114 9.41 -3.13 7.31
C ILE A 114 9.77 -4.01 8.51
N VAL A 115 8.75 -4.47 9.24
CA VAL A 115 8.89 -5.25 10.47
C VAL A 115 8.08 -6.54 10.34
N GLY A 116 8.67 -7.67 10.73
CA GLY A 116 7.98 -8.96 10.76
C GLY A 116 8.77 -10.07 10.07
N THR A 117 8.08 -10.90 9.29
CA THR A 117 8.68 -12.03 8.57
C THR A 117 8.56 -11.84 7.06
N THR A 118 9.26 -12.66 6.27
CA THR A 118 9.10 -12.72 4.82
C THR A 118 7.62 -12.84 4.43
N SER A 119 7.20 -12.08 3.41
CA SER A 119 5.85 -12.09 2.83
C SER A 119 5.59 -13.35 2.00
N PHE A 120 4.39 -13.48 1.44
CA PHE A 120 3.97 -14.66 0.71
C PHE A 120 4.73 -14.90 -0.60
N GLY A 121 5.08 -13.84 -1.34
CA GLY A 121 5.79 -13.91 -2.63
C GLY A 121 4.88 -13.93 -3.86
N LYS A 122 3.69 -13.30 -3.81
CA LYS A 122 2.76 -13.27 -4.95
C LYS A 122 3.07 -12.09 -5.88
N GLY A 123 3.92 -12.35 -6.87
CA GLY A 123 4.32 -11.38 -7.90
C GLY A 123 3.49 -11.37 -9.19
N ILE A 124 2.23 -11.82 -9.17
CA ILE A 124 1.35 -11.83 -10.34
C ILE A 124 0.15 -10.92 -10.14
N VAL A 125 -0.14 -10.09 -11.13
CA VAL A 125 -1.38 -9.31 -11.20
C VAL A 125 -2.36 -10.03 -12.11
N GLN A 126 -3.57 -10.23 -11.60
CA GLN A 126 -4.66 -10.86 -12.37
C GLN A 126 -5.60 -9.77 -12.86
N LYS A 127 -6.02 -9.86 -14.13
CA LYS A 127 -7.01 -8.97 -14.73
C LYS A 127 -8.24 -9.77 -15.10
N VAL A 128 -9.41 -9.30 -14.67
CA VAL A 128 -10.69 -9.84 -15.14
C VAL A 128 -10.93 -9.31 -16.55
N ILE A 129 -11.16 -10.22 -17.50
CA ILE A 129 -11.52 -9.88 -18.87
C ILE A 129 -13.00 -10.23 -19.05
N PRO A 130 -13.89 -9.23 -19.19
CA PRO A 130 -15.29 -9.48 -19.49
C PRO A 130 -15.40 -10.21 -20.83
N LEU A 131 -16.19 -11.28 -20.87
CA LEU A 131 -16.57 -11.95 -22.10
C LEU A 131 -17.94 -11.42 -22.54
N THR A 132 -18.08 -11.15 -23.84
CA THR A 132 -19.38 -10.89 -24.45
C THR A 132 -19.97 -12.22 -24.90
N ASP A 133 -21.23 -12.48 -24.55
CA ASP A 133 -22.01 -13.60 -25.10
C ASP A 133 -22.30 -13.41 -26.59
#